data_AF-A0A3C0GSQ8-F1
#
_entry.id   AF-A0A3C0GSQ8-F1
#
_cell.length_a   1.000
_cell.length_b   1.000
_cell.length_c   1.000
_cell.angle_alpha   90.00
_cell.angle_beta   90.00
_cell.angle_gamma   90.00
#
_symmetry.space_group_name_H-M   'P 1'
#
loop_
_entity.id
_entity.type
_entity.pdbx_description
1 polymer ?
#
loop_
_entity_poly.entity_id
_entity_poly.type
_entity_poly.pdbx_seq_one_letter_code
_entity_poly.pdbx_strand_id
1 'polypeptide(L)'
;MPLSLLALAIALASAESPAEPLLQPGLYSVLPDAHLLAAPASAPPGQAYQAHYEHALPATAKVRYALVARDPQARINKLVFLTDAAYRYDINSVDKLCPAYAFPGWNERSEAQPFCRTNIGSDASEAAFTWSDTAFSLRWQDQKRYLGTERIAAQRRPTPEEAGACAISDVCAPEAYGRSIHQYALTHYRDGFALQQPRPYVDLLYLPRAVTLHARQDVRSPGTPLPADSFVAVLDRTMEWYHVEQVGRGGERRLGWIDRDALATLHWVEQSARMPGFRFRLGFEPVQADDARMLLSAIEVIDAHSGKRVQVMRDFEADPISGDGDVLRLEDIDADDYPDIVVPGLSAGGGGAGTESVYQYSPAMRMFGIDPTPVEQ
;
A
#
# COMPACT_ATOMS: atom_id res chain seq x y z
N MET A 1 65.37 17.78 -14.05
CA MET A 1 64.08 17.99 -14.74
C MET A 1 63.09 16.97 -14.17
N PRO A 2 62.15 17.38 -13.30
CA PRO A 2 61.23 16.44 -12.67
C PRO A 2 60.05 16.15 -13.61
N LEU A 3 59.73 14.87 -13.77
CA LEU A 3 58.52 14.41 -14.45
C LEU A 3 57.28 14.82 -13.63
N SER A 4 56.31 15.43 -14.31
CA SER A 4 54.97 15.71 -13.78
C SER A 4 54.19 14.41 -13.56
N LEU A 5 53.72 14.19 -12.34
CA LEU A 5 52.64 13.26 -12.02
C LEU A 5 51.31 14.00 -12.24
N LEU A 6 50.62 13.70 -13.35
CA LEU A 6 49.18 14.00 -13.48
C LEU A 6 48.42 12.95 -12.66
N ALA A 7 47.83 13.38 -11.54
CA ALA A 7 46.83 12.59 -10.83
C ALA A 7 45.49 12.73 -11.57
N LEU A 8 45.02 11.64 -12.19
CA LEU A 8 43.70 11.55 -12.79
C LEU A 8 42.71 11.15 -11.68
N ALA A 9 41.97 12.12 -11.14
CA ALA A 9 40.86 11.86 -10.24
C ALA A 9 39.65 11.40 -11.05
N ILE A 10 39.36 10.09 -11.03
CA ILE A 10 38.12 9.53 -11.57
C ILE A 10 37.04 9.76 -10.51
N ALA A 11 36.20 10.77 -10.72
CA ALA A 11 34.96 10.90 -9.98
C ALA A 11 34.01 9.78 -10.43
N LEU A 12 33.86 8.75 -9.61
CA LEU A 12 32.76 7.79 -9.70
C LEU A 12 31.48 8.54 -9.33
N ALA A 13 30.83 9.13 -10.33
CA ALA A 13 29.43 9.50 -10.21
C ALA A 13 28.63 8.19 -10.12
N SER A 14 28.31 7.78 -8.89
CA SER A 14 27.25 6.82 -8.65
C SER A 14 25.99 7.38 -9.30
N ALA A 15 25.59 6.81 -10.44
CA ALA A 15 24.29 7.07 -11.00
C ALA A 15 23.26 6.43 -10.04
N GLU A 16 22.83 7.19 -9.04
CA GLU A 16 21.56 6.90 -8.39
C GLU A 16 20.50 7.02 -9.49
N SER A 17 19.93 5.88 -9.87
CA SER A 17 18.75 5.88 -10.72
C SER A 17 17.74 6.84 -10.10
N PRO A 18 17.16 7.79 -10.86
CA PRO A 18 16.16 8.69 -10.31
C PRO A 18 15.05 7.82 -9.70
N ALA A 19 14.72 8.09 -8.44
CA ALA A 19 13.62 7.40 -7.77
C ALA A 19 12.38 7.51 -8.67
N GLU A 20 11.71 6.38 -8.92
CA GLU A 20 10.50 6.37 -9.74
C GLU A 20 9.52 7.42 -9.19
N PRO A 21 8.91 8.25 -10.07
CA PRO A 21 8.00 9.30 -9.62
C PRO A 21 6.83 8.65 -8.87
N LEU A 22 6.50 9.13 -7.67
CA LEU A 22 5.30 8.66 -6.97
C LEU A 22 4.05 9.34 -7.54
N LEU A 23 2.93 8.60 -7.58
CA LEU A 23 1.65 9.16 -7.97
C LEU A 23 1.24 10.29 -7.03
N GLN A 24 0.64 11.32 -7.62
CA GLN A 24 0.01 12.42 -6.91
C GLN A 24 -1.27 11.94 -6.20
N PRO A 25 -1.44 12.24 -4.90
CA PRO A 25 -2.68 11.89 -4.21
C PRO A 25 -3.92 12.52 -4.84
N GLY A 26 -5.00 11.75 -4.96
CA GLY A 26 -6.18 12.19 -5.69
C GLY A 26 -7.18 11.11 -6.10
N LEU A 27 -8.21 11.57 -6.81
CA LEU A 27 -9.19 10.72 -7.49
C LEU A 27 -8.76 10.53 -8.94
N TYR A 28 -8.61 9.27 -9.35
CA TYR A 28 -8.26 8.87 -10.70
C TYR A 28 -9.47 8.24 -11.38
N SER A 29 -9.66 8.50 -12.67
CA SER A 29 -10.71 7.90 -13.49
C SER A 29 -10.12 6.98 -14.55
N VAL A 30 -10.82 5.89 -14.86
CA VAL A 30 -10.47 5.01 -15.98
C VAL A 30 -10.45 5.82 -17.28
N LEU A 31 -9.37 5.68 -18.03
CA LEU A 31 -9.24 6.24 -19.37
C LEU A 31 -9.99 5.33 -20.37
N PRO A 32 -10.97 5.87 -21.12
CA PRO A 32 -11.59 5.14 -22.21
C PRO A 32 -10.54 4.62 -23.19
N ASP A 33 -10.75 3.42 -23.72
CA ASP A 33 -9.93 2.80 -24.77
C ASP A 33 -8.44 2.60 -24.46
N ALA A 34 -8.00 2.85 -23.22
CA ALA A 34 -6.60 2.65 -22.83
C ALA A 34 -6.14 1.19 -22.93
N HIS A 35 -7.06 0.23 -22.89
CA HIS A 35 -6.80 -1.19 -23.14
C HIS A 35 -6.30 -1.46 -24.57
N LEU A 36 -6.69 -0.63 -25.55
CA LEU A 36 -6.24 -0.72 -26.95
C LEU A 36 -4.82 -0.18 -27.18
N LEU A 37 -4.23 0.49 -26.18
CA LEU A 37 -2.92 1.13 -26.29
C LEU A 37 -1.75 0.20 -25.92
N ALA A 38 -1.97 -1.11 -25.78
CA ALA A 38 -0.87 -2.05 -25.59
C ALA A 38 -0.02 -2.13 -26.87
N ALA A 39 1.30 -2.08 -26.72
CA ALA A 39 2.20 -2.16 -27.87
C ALA A 39 2.05 -3.55 -28.53
N PRO A 40 1.91 -3.63 -29.86
CA PRO A 40 1.82 -4.91 -30.54
C PRO A 40 3.13 -5.69 -30.36
N ALA A 41 3.03 -6.94 -29.91
CA ALA A 41 4.20 -7.81 -29.79
C ALA A 41 4.73 -8.21 -31.18
N SER A 42 6.05 -8.16 -31.37
CA SER A 42 6.69 -8.67 -32.57
C SER A 42 6.78 -10.20 -32.53
N ALA A 43 6.36 -10.85 -33.61
CA ALA A 43 6.49 -12.30 -33.74
C ALA A 43 7.94 -12.67 -34.09
N PRO A 44 8.55 -13.65 -33.40
CA PRO A 44 9.87 -14.15 -33.78
C PRO A 44 9.79 -14.90 -35.13
N PRO A 45 10.93 -15.11 -35.82
CA PRO A 45 10.96 -15.88 -37.05
C PRO A 45 10.28 -17.25 -36.91
N GLY A 46 9.46 -17.62 -37.90
CA GLY A 46 8.68 -18.87 -37.88
C GLY A 46 7.38 -18.80 -37.08
N GLN A 47 7.02 -17.63 -36.55
CA GLN A 47 5.75 -17.39 -35.87
C GLN A 47 4.99 -16.21 -36.47
N ALA A 48 3.66 -16.25 -36.33
CA ALA A 48 2.77 -15.13 -36.62
C ALA A 48 1.84 -14.92 -35.43
N TYR A 49 1.66 -13.66 -35.02
CA TYR A 49 0.81 -13.30 -33.88
C TYR A 49 -0.43 -12.55 -34.36
N GLN A 50 -1.58 -12.96 -33.85
CA GLN A 50 -2.85 -12.22 -33.92
C GLN A 50 -3.08 -11.57 -32.55
N ALA A 51 -3.03 -10.24 -32.50
CA ALA A 51 -3.21 -9.50 -31.26
C ALA A 51 -4.71 -9.34 -30.92
N HIS A 52 -5.03 -9.55 -29.64
CA HIS A 52 -6.31 -9.25 -29.01
C HIS A 52 -6.05 -8.32 -27.82
N TYR A 53 -6.94 -7.37 -27.60
CA TYR A 53 -6.81 -6.35 -26.57
C TYR A 53 -8.03 -6.40 -25.68
N GLU A 54 -7.82 -6.68 -24.40
CA GLU A 54 -8.86 -6.89 -23.40
C GLU A 54 -8.61 -6.01 -22.18
N HIS A 55 -9.68 -5.75 -21.42
CA HIS A 55 -9.58 -5.01 -20.17
C HIS A 55 -8.82 -5.81 -19.11
N ALA A 56 -7.92 -5.14 -18.38
CA ALA A 56 -7.30 -5.70 -17.19
C ALA A 56 -8.26 -5.70 -15.99
N LEU A 57 -9.22 -4.78 -15.96
CA LEU A 57 -10.25 -4.67 -14.95
C LEU A 57 -11.37 -5.69 -15.22
N PRO A 58 -11.72 -6.55 -14.25
CA PRO A 58 -12.87 -7.44 -14.40
C PRO A 58 -14.17 -6.64 -14.54
N ALA A 59 -15.01 -7.02 -15.51
CA ALA A 59 -16.29 -6.35 -15.74
C ALA A 59 -17.23 -6.40 -14.51
N THR A 60 -17.13 -7.48 -13.72
CA THR A 60 -17.80 -7.70 -12.43
C THR A 60 -17.45 -6.64 -11.38
N ALA A 61 -16.21 -6.13 -11.40
CA ALA A 61 -15.73 -5.13 -10.45
C ALA A 61 -16.32 -3.74 -10.72
N LYS A 62 -16.78 -3.47 -11.96
CA LYS A 62 -17.40 -2.19 -12.39
C LYS A 62 -16.59 -0.95 -11.99
N VAL A 63 -15.27 -1.06 -11.99
CA VAL A 63 -14.36 0.01 -11.59
C VAL A 63 -14.46 1.18 -12.56
N ARG A 64 -14.68 2.38 -12.02
CA ARG A 64 -14.65 3.66 -12.77
C ARG A 64 -13.60 4.60 -12.23
N TYR A 65 -13.30 4.47 -10.94
CA TYR A 65 -12.41 5.35 -10.22
C TYR A 65 -11.45 4.55 -9.35
N ALA A 66 -10.31 5.16 -9.08
CA ALA A 66 -9.36 4.74 -8.05
C ALA A 66 -9.00 5.93 -7.17
N LEU A 67 -8.78 5.68 -5.89
CA LEU A 67 -8.21 6.63 -4.95
C LEU A 67 -6.73 6.34 -4.82
N VAL A 68 -5.91 7.40 -4.80
CA VAL A 68 -4.49 7.30 -4.50
C VAL A 68 -4.19 8.21 -3.33
N ALA A 69 -3.54 7.67 -2.30
CA ALA A 69 -2.97 8.43 -1.20
C ALA A 69 -1.45 8.26 -1.15
N ARG A 70 -0.81 9.16 -0.42
CA ARG A 70 0.62 9.09 -0.12
C ARG A 70 0.85 9.71 1.24
N ASP A 71 1.41 8.93 2.16
CA ASP A 71 1.88 9.49 3.42
C ASP A 71 3.07 10.41 3.10
N PRO A 72 3.08 11.69 3.52
CA PRO A 72 4.21 12.58 3.28
C PRO A 72 5.54 12.06 3.83
N GLN A 73 5.52 11.21 4.86
CA GLN A 73 6.69 10.63 5.49
C GLN A 73 7.08 9.28 4.85
N ALA A 74 6.14 8.59 4.18
CA ALA A 74 6.42 7.32 3.51
C ALA A 74 6.62 7.51 2.00
N ARG A 75 7.64 6.86 1.43
CA ARG A 75 7.84 6.83 -0.04
C ARG A 75 6.97 5.75 -0.71
N ILE A 76 5.71 5.64 -0.30
CA ILE A 76 4.76 4.62 -0.74
C ILE A 76 3.44 5.29 -1.14
N ASN A 77 2.90 4.92 -2.29
CA ASN A 77 1.52 5.13 -2.67
C ASN A 77 0.65 3.98 -2.17
N LYS A 78 -0.51 4.33 -1.63
CA LYS A 78 -1.64 3.39 -1.46
C LYS A 78 -2.69 3.72 -2.50
N LEU A 79 -3.24 2.70 -3.11
CA LEU A 79 -4.23 2.78 -4.18
C LEU A 79 -5.41 1.89 -3.84
N VAL A 80 -6.64 2.39 -3.99
CA VAL A 80 -7.86 1.59 -3.86
C VAL A 80 -8.72 1.79 -5.08
N PHE A 81 -9.14 0.69 -5.71
CA PHE A 81 -10.16 0.71 -6.75
C PHE A 81 -11.55 0.77 -6.12
N LEU A 82 -12.42 1.66 -6.62
CA LEU A 82 -13.81 1.72 -6.18
C LEU A 82 -14.62 0.63 -6.89
N THR A 83 -14.66 -0.56 -6.28
CA THR A 83 -15.30 -1.77 -6.82
C THR A 83 -16.76 -1.92 -6.43
N ASP A 84 -17.50 -2.76 -7.16
CA ASP A 84 -18.87 -3.17 -6.82
C ASP A 84 -18.96 -3.91 -5.46
N ALA A 85 -20.08 -3.82 -4.74
CA ALA A 85 -20.26 -4.39 -3.39
C ALA A 85 -20.41 -5.90 -3.48
N ALA A 86 -20.86 -6.39 -4.63
CA ALA A 86 -20.92 -7.81 -4.91
C ALA A 86 -19.57 -8.35 -5.40
N TYR A 87 -18.60 -7.49 -5.71
CA TYR A 87 -17.29 -7.94 -6.16
C TYR A 87 -16.57 -8.71 -5.05
N ARG A 88 -16.02 -9.86 -5.40
CA ARG A 88 -15.27 -10.72 -4.49
C ARG A 88 -13.94 -11.02 -5.15
N TYR A 89 -12.87 -10.50 -4.53
CA TYR A 89 -11.52 -10.77 -5.00
C TYR A 89 -11.15 -12.23 -4.74
N ASP A 90 -10.71 -12.92 -5.78
CA ASP A 90 -10.10 -14.25 -5.71
C ASP A 90 -8.93 -14.34 -6.69
N ILE A 91 -7.73 -14.48 -6.15
CA ILE A 91 -6.46 -14.56 -6.89
C ILE A 91 -6.41 -15.69 -7.92
N ASN A 92 -7.20 -16.76 -7.72
CA ASN A 92 -7.22 -17.92 -8.59
C ASN A 92 -8.33 -17.86 -9.65
N SER A 93 -9.09 -16.76 -9.71
CA SER A 93 -10.23 -16.60 -10.60
C SER A 93 -10.01 -15.53 -11.66
N VAL A 94 -11.03 -15.30 -12.50
CA VAL A 94 -11.07 -14.14 -13.40
C VAL A 94 -11.21 -12.81 -12.63
N ASP A 95 -11.75 -12.86 -11.41
CA ASP A 95 -11.93 -11.74 -10.48
C ASP A 95 -10.68 -11.58 -9.57
N LYS A 96 -9.50 -11.64 -10.18
CA LYS A 96 -8.20 -11.55 -9.50
C LYS A 96 -7.70 -10.11 -9.27
N LEU A 97 -8.52 -9.10 -9.56
CA LEU A 97 -8.17 -7.72 -9.23
C LEU A 97 -8.29 -7.52 -7.72
N CYS A 98 -7.17 -7.23 -7.05
CA CYS A 98 -7.22 -6.87 -5.64
C CYS A 98 -7.86 -5.48 -5.48
N PRO A 99 -8.73 -5.25 -4.49
CA PRO A 99 -9.36 -3.94 -4.32
C PRO A 99 -8.38 -2.84 -3.94
N ALA A 100 -7.28 -3.18 -3.28
CA ALA A 100 -6.31 -2.23 -2.74
C ALA A 100 -4.86 -2.70 -2.99
N TYR A 101 -3.99 -1.76 -3.33
CA TYR A 101 -2.58 -1.98 -3.60
C TYR A 101 -1.71 -0.96 -2.86
N ALA A 102 -0.51 -1.35 -2.47
CA ALA A 102 0.52 -0.45 -1.99
C ALA A 102 1.82 -0.68 -2.77
N PHE A 103 2.52 0.41 -3.12
CA PHE A 103 3.73 0.38 -3.93
C PHE A 103 4.50 1.71 -3.86
N PRO A 104 5.80 1.75 -4.17
CA PRO A 104 6.68 0.61 -4.48
C PRO A 104 7.08 -0.18 -3.21
N GLY A 105 7.51 -1.43 -3.39
CA GLY A 105 8.19 -2.21 -2.34
C GLY A 105 7.32 -2.84 -1.25
N TRP A 106 6.00 -2.80 -1.36
CA TRP A 106 5.08 -3.42 -0.40
C TRP A 106 5.10 -4.95 -0.47
N ASN A 107 5.15 -5.63 0.68
CA ASN A 107 5.07 -7.11 0.73
C ASN A 107 4.17 -7.66 1.85
N GLU A 108 3.55 -6.81 2.68
CA GLU A 108 2.95 -7.21 3.95
C GLU A 108 1.42 -7.11 3.92
N ARG A 109 0.77 -8.03 3.19
CA ARG A 109 -0.71 -8.11 3.21
C ARG A 109 -1.19 -8.78 4.51
N SER A 110 -2.05 -8.10 5.24
CA SER A 110 -2.75 -8.65 6.43
C SER A 110 -4.23 -8.28 6.40
N GLU A 111 -5.03 -8.78 7.36
CA GLU A 111 -6.43 -8.36 7.51
C GLU A 111 -6.55 -6.89 7.93
N ALA A 112 -5.62 -6.40 8.76
CA ALA A 112 -5.56 -5.01 9.19
C ALA A 112 -5.04 -4.07 8.09
N GLN A 113 -4.16 -4.57 7.22
CA GLN A 113 -3.62 -3.85 6.08
C GLN A 113 -3.81 -4.67 4.79
N PRO A 114 -5.04 -4.73 4.26
CA PRO A 114 -5.41 -5.60 3.14
C PRO A 114 -4.95 -5.07 1.78
N PHE A 115 -3.76 -4.45 1.74
CA PHE A 115 -3.13 -3.97 0.52
C PHE A 115 -2.32 -5.10 -0.12
N CYS A 116 -2.64 -5.39 -1.37
CA CYS A 116 -1.86 -6.29 -2.18
C CYS A 116 -0.57 -5.61 -2.66
N ARG A 117 0.48 -6.41 -2.87
CA ARG A 117 1.67 -5.94 -3.58
C ARG A 117 1.39 -5.81 -5.08
N THR A 118 2.21 -5.01 -5.74
CA THR A 118 2.30 -4.97 -7.20
C THR A 118 3.41 -5.91 -7.66
N ASN A 119 3.30 -6.45 -8.88
CA ASN A 119 4.29 -7.36 -9.45
C ASN A 119 5.70 -6.75 -9.48
N ILE A 120 6.64 -7.35 -8.76
CA ILE A 120 8.09 -7.07 -8.83
C ILE A 120 8.76 -8.23 -9.58
N GLY A 121 8.39 -8.48 -10.84
CA GLY A 121 8.96 -9.59 -11.61
C GLY A 121 8.12 -10.09 -12.79
N SER A 122 8.29 -11.38 -13.12
CA SER A 122 7.61 -12.07 -14.23
C SER A 122 6.47 -12.98 -13.77
N ASP A 123 5.90 -12.75 -12.57
CA ASP A 123 4.79 -13.55 -12.07
C ASP A 123 3.50 -13.26 -12.87
N ALA A 124 2.92 -14.29 -13.46
CA ALA A 124 1.69 -14.22 -14.26
C ALA A 124 0.45 -13.80 -13.46
N SER A 125 0.47 -14.07 -12.15
CA SER A 125 -0.67 -13.95 -11.27
C SER A 125 -0.82 -12.56 -10.65
N GLU A 126 0.20 -11.71 -10.76
CA GLU A 126 0.24 -10.40 -10.11
C GLU A 126 0.02 -9.24 -11.07
N ALA A 127 -0.71 -8.25 -10.58
CA ALA A 127 -0.98 -7.01 -11.28
C ALA A 127 0.32 -6.20 -11.44
N ALA A 128 0.69 -5.88 -12.69
CA ALA A 128 1.81 -5.01 -12.97
C ALA A 128 1.31 -3.58 -13.18
N PHE A 129 1.92 -2.65 -12.46
CA PHE A 129 1.60 -1.23 -12.57
C PHE A 129 2.75 -0.50 -13.27
N THR A 130 2.41 0.49 -14.07
CA THR A 130 3.34 1.51 -14.55
C THR A 130 2.72 2.87 -14.34
N TRP A 131 3.50 3.87 -13.96
CA TRP A 131 2.93 5.16 -13.57
C TRP A 131 3.83 6.34 -13.89
N SER A 132 3.21 7.51 -13.83
CA SER A 132 3.77 8.85 -13.84
C SER A 132 3.24 9.57 -12.60
N ASP A 133 3.43 10.88 -12.50
CA ASP A 133 2.86 11.68 -11.42
C ASP A 133 1.31 11.68 -11.44
N THR A 134 0.69 11.71 -12.62
CA THR A 134 -0.73 12.02 -12.81
C THR A 134 -1.49 10.94 -13.57
N ALA A 135 -0.83 9.83 -13.92
CA ALA A 135 -1.47 8.70 -14.57
C ALA A 135 -0.80 7.38 -14.21
N PHE A 136 -1.57 6.30 -14.20
CA PHE A 136 -1.04 4.94 -14.07
C PHE A 136 -1.76 3.99 -15.02
N SER A 137 -1.15 2.85 -15.31
CA SER A 137 -1.81 1.74 -15.98
C SER A 137 -1.61 0.44 -15.22
N LEU A 138 -2.63 -0.39 -15.27
CA LEU A 138 -2.67 -1.74 -14.74
C LEU A 138 -2.59 -2.72 -15.92
N ARG A 139 -1.79 -3.76 -15.81
CA ARG A 139 -1.73 -4.85 -16.80
C ARG A 139 -1.55 -6.22 -16.14
N TRP A 140 -1.93 -7.27 -16.87
CA TRP A 140 -1.59 -8.65 -16.55
C TRP A 140 -0.58 -9.19 -17.58
N GLN A 141 0.02 -10.35 -17.31
CA GLN A 141 0.85 -11.02 -18.30
C GLN A 141 0.03 -11.39 -19.54
N ASP A 142 0.62 -11.16 -20.71
CA ASP A 142 0.01 -11.52 -21.99
C ASP A 142 -0.26 -13.03 -22.07
N GLN A 143 -1.43 -13.40 -22.56
CA GLN A 143 -1.79 -14.80 -22.76
C GLN A 143 -1.57 -15.21 -24.22
N LYS A 144 -0.69 -16.19 -24.42
CA LYS A 144 -0.37 -16.76 -25.74
C LYS A 144 -1.09 -18.09 -25.95
N ARG A 145 -1.94 -18.18 -26.98
CA ARG A 145 -2.67 -19.39 -27.36
C ARG A 145 -2.30 -19.82 -28.77
N TYR A 146 -1.95 -21.08 -28.95
CA TYR A 146 -1.65 -21.64 -30.28
C TYR A 146 -2.93 -21.82 -31.10
N LEU A 147 -2.90 -21.38 -32.37
CA LEU A 147 -4.02 -21.45 -33.31
C LEU A 147 -3.83 -22.54 -34.37
N GLY A 148 -2.59 -22.79 -34.77
CA GLY A 148 -2.29 -23.76 -35.82
C GLY A 148 -0.95 -23.53 -36.48
N THR A 149 -0.66 -24.35 -37.48
CA THR A 149 0.53 -24.19 -38.32
C THR A 149 0.11 -24.04 -39.77
N GLU A 150 0.56 -22.96 -40.39
CA GLU A 150 0.44 -22.73 -41.81
C GLU A 150 1.69 -23.26 -42.50
N ARG A 151 1.51 -24.13 -43.51
CA ARG A 151 2.60 -24.61 -44.35
C ARG A 151 2.69 -23.77 -45.60
N ILE A 152 3.79 -23.03 -45.74
CA ILE A 152 4.14 -22.32 -46.96
C ILE A 152 4.90 -23.29 -47.85
N ALA A 153 4.32 -23.60 -49.01
CA ALA A 153 4.94 -24.49 -49.99
C ALA A 153 6.26 -23.91 -50.53
N ALA A 154 7.16 -24.81 -50.93
CA ALA A 154 8.36 -24.43 -51.66
C ALA A 154 7.99 -23.70 -52.97
N GLN A 155 8.68 -22.61 -53.25
CA GLN A 155 8.48 -21.80 -54.45
C GLN A 155 9.32 -22.33 -55.62
N ARG A 156 10.39 -23.07 -55.33
CA ARG A 156 11.29 -23.67 -56.32
C ARG A 156 11.88 -24.99 -55.81
N ARG A 157 12.61 -25.68 -56.67
CA ARG A 157 13.43 -26.84 -56.25
C ARG A 157 14.77 -26.36 -55.66
N PRO A 158 15.37 -27.15 -54.74
CA PRO A 158 16.69 -26.84 -54.20
C PRO A 158 17.79 -27.02 -55.25
N THR A 159 18.84 -26.19 -55.16
CA THR A 159 20.08 -26.42 -55.92
C THR A 159 20.87 -27.58 -55.29
N PRO A 160 21.85 -28.19 -56.02
CA PRO A 160 22.69 -29.24 -55.45
C PRO A 160 23.44 -28.80 -54.18
N GLU A 161 23.87 -27.54 -54.12
CA GLU A 161 24.55 -26.94 -52.96
C GLU A 161 23.61 -26.80 -51.76
N GLU A 162 22.38 -26.32 -51.99
CA GLU A 162 21.35 -26.20 -50.94
C GLU A 162 20.89 -27.57 -50.43
N ALA A 163 20.82 -28.57 -51.32
CA ALA A 163 20.50 -29.94 -50.96
C ALA A 163 21.61 -30.57 -50.11
N GLY A 164 22.86 -30.33 -50.46
CA GLY A 164 24.01 -30.73 -49.65
C GLY A 164 24.02 -30.05 -48.29
N ALA A 165 23.76 -28.75 -48.23
CA ALA A 165 23.71 -27.99 -46.98
C ALA A 165 22.58 -28.49 -46.05
N CYS A 166 21.35 -28.58 -46.56
CA CYS A 166 20.19 -29.08 -45.81
C CYS A 166 20.42 -30.49 -45.25
N ALA A 167 21.04 -31.39 -46.02
CA ALA A 167 21.31 -32.77 -45.57
C ALA A 167 22.39 -32.88 -44.47
N ILE A 168 23.33 -31.93 -44.40
CA ILE A 168 24.49 -32.01 -43.49
C ILE A 168 24.29 -31.15 -42.24
N SER A 169 23.67 -29.98 -42.36
CA SER A 169 23.51 -29.01 -41.27
C SER A 169 22.08 -28.77 -40.82
N ASP A 170 21.10 -29.41 -41.45
CA ASP A 170 19.65 -29.22 -41.21
C ASP A 170 19.19 -27.76 -41.44
N VAL A 171 20.00 -26.95 -42.14
CA VAL A 171 19.68 -25.58 -42.55
C VAL A 171 19.16 -25.61 -43.98
N CYS A 172 17.85 -25.77 -44.12
CA CYS A 172 17.19 -25.87 -45.41
C CYS A 172 16.70 -24.49 -45.89
N ALA A 173 16.99 -24.17 -47.16
CA ALA A 173 16.56 -22.90 -47.76
C ALA A 173 15.01 -22.83 -47.81
N PRO A 174 14.37 -21.85 -47.12
CA PRO A 174 12.91 -21.82 -46.99
C PRO A 174 12.15 -21.72 -48.32
N GLU A 175 12.75 -21.09 -49.33
CA GLU A 175 12.17 -20.94 -50.66
C GLU A 175 12.18 -22.26 -51.46
N ALA A 176 13.12 -23.16 -51.16
CA ALA A 176 13.33 -24.41 -51.87
C ALA A 176 12.66 -25.62 -51.18
N TYR A 177 12.50 -25.54 -49.86
CA TYR A 177 11.93 -26.62 -49.04
C TYR A 177 10.56 -26.27 -48.44
N GLY A 178 10.11 -25.03 -48.61
CA GLY A 178 8.97 -24.49 -47.90
C GLY A 178 9.31 -24.18 -46.45
N ARG A 179 8.32 -23.68 -45.71
CA ARG A 179 8.46 -23.39 -44.27
C ARG A 179 7.13 -23.54 -43.55
N SER A 180 7.21 -23.75 -42.24
CA SER A 180 6.05 -23.74 -41.37
C SER A 180 6.01 -22.43 -40.58
N ILE A 181 4.85 -21.79 -40.51
CA ILE A 181 4.59 -20.64 -39.65
C ILE A 181 3.60 -21.06 -38.57
N HIS A 182 4.04 -21.01 -37.31
CA HIS A 182 3.16 -21.25 -36.17
C HIS A 182 2.35 -19.99 -35.87
N GLN A 183 1.03 -20.12 -35.91
CA GLN A 183 0.10 -19.03 -35.66
C GLN A 183 -0.32 -19.04 -34.18
N TYR A 184 -0.26 -17.89 -33.52
CA TYR A 184 -0.68 -17.71 -32.15
C TYR A 184 -1.63 -16.51 -32.01
N ALA A 185 -2.62 -16.62 -31.14
CA ALA A 185 -3.34 -15.49 -30.60
C ALA A 185 -2.60 -14.99 -29.35
N LEU A 186 -2.36 -13.69 -29.26
CA LEU A 186 -1.78 -13.04 -28.09
C LEU A 186 -2.80 -12.06 -27.53
N THR A 187 -3.23 -12.28 -26.29
CA THR A 187 -4.21 -11.42 -25.61
C THR A 187 -3.48 -10.54 -24.62
N HIS A 188 -3.56 -9.24 -24.84
CA HIS A 188 -3.05 -8.19 -23.96
C HIS A 188 -4.14 -7.74 -23.01
N TYR A 189 -3.84 -7.65 -21.72
CA TYR A 189 -4.77 -7.15 -20.72
C TYR A 189 -4.23 -5.86 -20.12
N ARG A 190 -4.92 -4.74 -20.35
CA ARG A 190 -4.49 -3.42 -19.86
C ARG A 190 -5.68 -2.52 -19.56
N ASP A 191 -5.54 -1.66 -18.56
CA ASP A 191 -6.37 -0.45 -18.40
C ASP A 191 -5.50 0.73 -17.94
N GLY A 192 -5.95 1.94 -18.25
CA GLY A 192 -5.26 3.18 -17.89
C GLY A 192 -6.14 4.05 -17.00
N PHE A 193 -5.50 4.87 -16.18
CA PHE A 193 -6.14 5.81 -15.28
C PHE A 193 -5.41 7.16 -15.34
N ALA A 194 -6.17 8.24 -15.26
CA ALA A 194 -5.63 9.59 -15.17
C ALA A 194 -6.22 10.31 -13.95
N LEU A 195 -5.41 11.18 -13.36
CA LEU A 195 -5.79 12.02 -12.24
C LEU A 195 -6.89 12.98 -12.70
N GLN A 196 -8.07 12.82 -12.12
CA GLN A 196 -9.19 13.73 -12.38
C GLN A 196 -9.09 14.95 -11.47
N GLN A 197 -8.74 14.72 -10.20
CA GLN A 197 -8.67 15.79 -9.21
C GLN A 197 -7.61 15.51 -8.14
N PRO A 198 -6.62 16.40 -7.98
CA PRO A 198 -5.72 16.38 -6.84
C PRO A 198 -6.47 16.48 -5.51
N ARG A 199 -6.07 15.66 -4.55
CA ARG A 199 -6.57 15.68 -3.18
C ARG A 199 -5.44 15.42 -2.20
N PRO A 200 -5.41 16.07 -1.03
CA PRO A 200 -4.34 15.87 -0.06
C PRO A 200 -4.58 14.59 0.76
N TYR A 201 -4.82 13.45 0.10
CA TYR A 201 -5.03 12.19 0.80
C TYR A 201 -3.70 11.70 1.36
N VAL A 202 -3.59 11.69 2.69
CA VAL A 202 -2.39 11.24 3.40
C VAL A 202 -2.40 9.72 3.61
N ASP A 203 -3.58 9.10 3.63
CA ASP A 203 -3.71 7.65 3.74
C ASP A 203 -5.02 7.13 3.11
N LEU A 204 -5.11 5.82 2.88
CA LEU A 204 -6.34 5.10 2.58
C LEU A 204 -6.62 4.13 3.73
N LEU A 205 -7.65 4.40 4.51
CA LEU A 205 -7.98 3.64 5.72
C LEU A 205 -8.97 2.52 5.38
N TYR A 206 -8.61 1.29 5.76
CA TYR A 206 -9.53 0.16 5.73
C TYR A 206 -10.44 0.16 6.97
N LEU A 207 -11.72 -0.14 6.77
CA LEU A 207 -12.73 -0.21 7.82
C LEU A 207 -13.09 -1.67 8.09
N PRO A 208 -12.48 -2.35 9.07
CA PRO A 208 -12.74 -3.77 9.35
C PRO A 208 -14.12 -4.02 9.95
N ARG A 209 -14.85 -2.96 10.29
CA ARG A 209 -16.21 -2.98 10.84
C ARG A 209 -16.96 -1.74 10.43
N ALA A 210 -18.28 -1.77 10.59
CA ALA A 210 -19.10 -0.61 10.35
C ALA A 210 -18.79 0.48 11.38
N VAL A 211 -18.59 1.71 10.92
CA VAL A 211 -18.30 2.89 11.76
C VAL A 211 -19.19 4.05 11.37
N THR A 212 -19.27 5.07 12.22
CA THR A 212 -20.07 6.27 11.92
C THR A 212 -19.16 7.38 11.37
N LEU A 213 -19.57 7.96 10.25
CA LEU A 213 -18.99 9.19 9.73
C LEU A 213 -19.73 10.38 10.33
N HIS A 214 -19.10 11.04 11.30
CA HIS A 214 -19.64 12.16 12.04
C HIS A 214 -19.46 13.49 11.30
N ALA A 215 -20.43 14.40 11.43
CA ALA A 215 -20.32 15.73 10.84
C ALA A 215 -19.29 16.63 11.55
N ARG A 216 -18.96 16.32 12.80
CA ARG A 216 -17.98 17.05 13.64
C ARG A 216 -17.18 16.05 14.49
N GLN A 217 -16.07 16.51 15.07
CA GLN A 217 -15.29 15.78 16.09
C GLN A 217 -16.05 15.68 17.43
N ASP A 218 -17.25 15.11 17.40
CA ASP A 218 -18.07 14.78 18.56
C ASP A 218 -18.88 13.54 18.22
N VAL A 219 -18.73 12.48 19.01
CA VAL A 219 -19.44 11.20 18.83
C VAL A 219 -20.96 11.35 18.92
N ARG A 220 -21.45 12.44 19.54
CA ARG A 220 -22.88 12.78 19.62
C ARG A 220 -23.36 13.58 18.42
N SER A 221 -22.45 14.04 17.55
CA SER A 221 -22.83 14.77 16.35
C SER A 221 -23.54 13.83 15.36
N PRO A 222 -24.48 14.35 14.55
CA PRO A 222 -25.13 13.55 13.52
C PRO A 222 -24.11 12.86 12.63
N GLY A 223 -24.38 11.61 12.29
CA GLY A 223 -23.47 10.82 11.48
C GLY A 223 -24.20 9.87 10.54
N THR A 224 -23.46 9.40 9.54
CA THR A 224 -23.93 8.42 8.56
C THR A 224 -23.13 7.13 8.73
N PRO A 225 -23.76 5.95 8.77
CA PRO A 225 -23.02 4.70 8.84
C PRO A 225 -22.18 4.46 7.57
N LEU A 226 -20.96 4.01 7.78
CA LEU A 226 -20.08 3.46 6.75
C LEU A 226 -20.03 1.94 6.92
N PRO A 227 -20.09 1.17 5.83
CA PRO A 227 -20.07 -0.28 5.91
C PRO A 227 -18.69 -0.80 6.33
N ALA A 228 -18.69 -1.97 6.98
CA ALA A 228 -17.49 -2.78 7.12
C ALA A 228 -16.92 -3.18 5.75
N ASP A 229 -15.67 -3.64 5.76
CA ASP A 229 -14.93 -4.12 4.60
C ASP A 229 -14.90 -3.09 3.46
N SER A 230 -14.74 -1.82 3.82
CA SER A 230 -14.68 -0.71 2.89
C SER A 230 -13.48 0.19 3.17
N PHE A 231 -13.21 1.12 2.25
CA PHE A 231 -12.11 2.07 2.36
C PHE A 231 -12.61 3.51 2.36
N VAL A 232 -11.90 4.36 3.09
CA VAL A 232 -12.06 5.82 3.04
C VAL A 232 -10.71 6.49 2.83
N ALA A 233 -10.71 7.67 2.21
CA ALA A 233 -9.48 8.45 2.05
C ALA A 233 -9.29 9.37 3.26
N VAL A 234 -8.13 9.31 3.90
CA VAL A 234 -7.77 10.15 5.05
C VAL A 234 -7.18 11.45 4.53
N LEU A 235 -7.76 12.57 4.96
CA LEU A 235 -7.28 13.92 4.68
C LEU A 235 -6.34 14.42 5.76
N ASP A 236 -6.66 14.10 7.02
CA ASP A 236 -5.91 14.52 8.19
C ASP A 236 -6.15 13.54 9.34
N ARG A 237 -5.18 13.45 10.25
CA ARG A 237 -5.21 12.59 11.43
C ARG A 237 -4.91 13.41 12.67
N THR A 238 -5.80 13.34 13.66
CA THR A 238 -5.54 13.80 15.02
C THR A 238 -5.42 12.60 15.95
N MET A 239 -5.11 12.86 17.22
CA MET A 239 -5.02 11.81 18.23
C MET A 239 -6.34 11.09 18.48
N GLU A 240 -7.49 11.73 18.22
CA GLU A 240 -8.81 11.15 18.48
C GLU A 240 -9.62 10.87 17.21
N TRP A 241 -9.31 11.56 16.10
CA TRP A 241 -10.18 11.57 14.93
C TRP A 241 -9.39 11.44 13.63
N TYR A 242 -9.96 10.71 12.68
CA TYR A 242 -9.59 10.83 11.27
C TYR A 242 -10.55 11.78 10.56
N HIS A 243 -10.02 12.80 9.89
CA HIS A 243 -10.77 13.55 8.89
C HIS A 243 -10.73 12.77 7.58
N VAL A 244 -11.87 12.39 7.05
CA VAL A 244 -11.93 11.52 5.88
C VAL A 244 -12.86 12.04 4.80
N GLU A 245 -12.59 11.63 3.57
CA GLU A 245 -13.51 11.70 2.44
C GLU A 245 -13.92 10.28 2.06
N GLN A 246 -15.21 9.97 2.22
CA GLN A 246 -15.80 8.78 1.62
C GLN A 246 -16.13 9.09 0.17
N VAL A 247 -15.58 8.30 -0.75
CA VAL A 247 -15.88 8.38 -2.18
C VAL A 247 -16.60 7.11 -2.59
N GLY A 248 -17.81 7.25 -3.10
CA GLY A 248 -18.56 6.11 -3.62
C GLY A 248 -18.29 5.84 -5.10
N ARG A 249 -18.89 4.77 -5.63
CA ARG A 249 -18.55 4.25 -6.97
C ARG A 249 -18.88 5.20 -8.11
N GLY A 250 -19.88 6.06 -7.91
CA GLY A 250 -20.27 7.09 -8.87
C GLY A 250 -19.39 8.33 -8.78
N GLY A 251 -18.41 8.36 -7.88
CA GLY A 251 -17.63 9.56 -7.57
C GLY A 251 -18.34 10.53 -6.63
N GLU A 252 -19.47 10.13 -6.03
CA GLU A 252 -20.12 10.89 -4.95
C GLU A 252 -19.22 10.95 -3.72
N ARG A 253 -19.23 12.09 -3.03
CA ARG A 253 -18.27 12.37 -1.95
C ARG A 253 -18.96 12.85 -0.71
N ARG A 254 -18.47 12.40 0.44
CA ARG A 254 -18.92 12.85 1.76
C ARG A 254 -17.70 13.05 2.66
N LEU A 255 -17.61 14.24 3.24
CA LEU A 255 -16.60 14.57 4.23
C LEU A 255 -17.15 14.33 5.62
N GLY A 256 -16.27 13.95 6.54
CA GLY A 256 -16.62 13.83 7.95
C GLY A 256 -15.48 13.28 8.77
N TRP A 257 -15.82 12.93 10.01
CA TRP A 257 -14.87 12.52 11.03
C TRP A 257 -15.19 11.10 11.48
N ILE A 258 -14.16 10.26 11.58
CA ILE A 258 -14.27 8.93 12.18
C ILE A 258 -13.53 8.97 13.52
N ASP A 259 -14.21 8.58 14.59
CA ASP A 259 -13.60 8.37 15.89
C ASP A 259 -12.62 7.19 15.80
N ARG A 260 -11.38 7.42 16.21
CA ARG A 260 -10.33 6.39 16.17
C ARG A 260 -10.62 5.24 17.12
N ASP A 261 -11.33 5.49 18.22
CA ASP A 261 -11.77 4.44 19.16
C ASP A 261 -12.84 3.51 18.56
N ALA A 262 -13.51 3.93 17.48
CA ALA A 262 -14.49 3.09 16.78
C ALA A 262 -13.84 2.07 15.83
N LEU A 263 -12.57 2.26 15.46
CA LEU A 263 -11.85 1.42 14.51
C LEU A 263 -11.18 0.22 15.18
N ALA A 264 -10.49 0.48 16.30
CA ALA A 264 -9.79 -0.54 17.08
C ALA A 264 -10.57 -0.86 18.36
N THR A 265 -10.79 -2.15 18.64
CA THR A 265 -11.32 -2.56 19.95
C THR A 265 -10.18 -2.61 20.95
N LEU A 266 -9.79 -1.45 21.45
CA LEU A 266 -8.79 -1.38 22.51
C LEU A 266 -9.33 -1.95 23.80
N HIS A 267 -8.53 -2.81 24.43
CA HIS A 267 -8.74 -3.18 25.82
C HIS A 267 -8.17 -2.07 26.70
N TRP A 268 -9.05 -1.26 27.30
CA TRP A 268 -8.64 -0.16 28.18
C TRP A 268 -8.43 -0.64 29.61
N VAL A 269 -7.20 -0.50 30.12
CA VAL A 269 -6.82 -0.86 31.50
C VAL A 269 -6.57 0.41 32.30
N GLU A 270 -7.31 0.59 33.40
CA GLU A 270 -7.03 1.67 34.36
C GLU A 270 -5.72 1.41 35.09
N GLN A 271 -4.86 2.42 35.12
CA GLN A 271 -3.54 2.32 35.74
C GLN A 271 -3.61 2.66 37.23
N SER A 272 -2.76 2.03 38.03
CA SER A 272 -2.61 2.33 39.46
C SER A 272 -1.94 3.68 39.70
N ALA A 273 -1.08 4.11 38.79
CA ALA A 273 -0.43 5.42 38.81
C ALA A 273 -1.45 6.56 38.75
N ARG A 274 -1.29 7.56 39.62
CA ARG A 274 -2.16 8.74 39.73
C ARG A 274 -1.34 9.99 39.99
N MET A 275 -1.74 11.09 39.37
CA MET A 275 -1.18 12.43 39.58
C MET A 275 -2.30 13.34 40.11
N PRO A 276 -2.01 14.37 40.92
CA PRO A 276 -3.01 15.38 41.27
C PRO A 276 -3.75 15.92 40.03
N GLY A 277 -5.07 15.70 39.99
CA GLY A 277 -5.93 16.15 38.88
C GLY A 277 -6.07 15.18 37.70
N PHE A 278 -5.24 14.13 37.60
CA PHE A 278 -5.28 13.20 36.48
C PHE A 278 -5.31 11.72 36.90
N ARG A 279 -5.99 10.91 36.10
CA ARG A 279 -5.95 9.45 36.12
C ARG A 279 -5.68 8.95 34.70
N PHE A 280 -5.12 7.75 34.59
CA PHE A 280 -4.64 7.23 33.31
C PHE A 280 -5.31 5.90 32.96
N ARG A 281 -5.56 5.69 31.66
CA ARG A 281 -5.88 4.38 31.10
C ARG A 281 -4.93 4.09 29.94
N LEU A 282 -4.52 2.84 29.82
CA LEU A 282 -3.76 2.36 28.67
C LEU A 282 -4.66 1.52 27.78
N GLY A 283 -4.57 1.75 26.46
CA GLY A 283 -5.33 1.04 25.45
C GLY A 283 -4.45 0.00 24.77
N PHE A 284 -4.87 -1.26 24.83
CA PHE A 284 -4.10 -2.40 24.35
C PHE A 284 -4.77 -3.12 23.19
N GLU A 285 -3.97 -3.60 22.24
CA GLU A 285 -4.37 -4.47 21.14
C GLU A 285 -3.73 -5.86 21.29
N PRO A 286 -4.44 -6.95 20.97
CA PRO A 286 -3.80 -8.28 20.94
C PRO A 286 -2.81 -8.34 19.77
N VAL A 287 -1.61 -8.90 20.02
CA VAL A 287 -0.61 -9.08 18.95
C VAL A 287 -1.11 -10.07 17.89
N GLN A 288 -1.74 -11.15 18.34
CA GLN A 288 -2.43 -12.15 17.52
C GLN A 288 -3.65 -12.68 18.28
N ALA A 289 -4.59 -13.27 17.56
CA ALA A 289 -5.66 -14.03 18.19
C ALA A 289 -5.06 -15.12 19.10
N ASP A 290 -5.51 -15.16 20.35
CA ASP A 290 -5.08 -16.09 21.40
C ASP A 290 -3.65 -15.91 21.96
N ASP A 291 -2.93 -14.84 21.60
CA ASP A 291 -1.68 -14.46 22.29
C ASP A 291 -2.00 -13.70 23.60
N ALA A 292 -1.35 -14.09 24.70
CA ALA A 292 -1.47 -13.39 25.98
C ALA A 292 -0.72 -12.06 26.00
N ARG A 293 0.15 -11.82 25.02
CA ARG A 293 0.88 -10.56 24.86
C ARG A 293 0.01 -9.51 24.19
N MET A 294 0.11 -8.29 24.70
CA MET A 294 -0.64 -7.15 24.23
C MET A 294 0.29 -6.02 23.81
N LEU A 295 -0.07 -5.34 22.73
CA LEU A 295 0.63 -4.17 22.22
C LEU A 295 0.00 -2.91 22.80
N LEU A 296 0.80 -2.08 23.48
CA LEU A 296 0.36 -0.77 23.93
C LEU A 296 0.15 0.14 22.72
N SER A 297 -1.10 0.60 22.52
CA SER A 297 -1.50 1.35 21.33
C SER A 297 -2.06 2.74 21.64
N ALA A 298 -2.36 3.01 22.90
CA ALA A 298 -2.84 4.33 23.34
C ALA A 298 -2.59 4.58 24.82
N ILE A 299 -2.40 5.85 25.17
CA ILE A 299 -2.38 6.35 26.55
C ILE A 299 -3.45 7.42 26.66
N GLU A 300 -4.42 7.24 27.55
CA GLU A 300 -5.49 8.21 27.78
C GLU A 300 -5.31 8.89 29.13
N VAL A 301 -5.33 10.22 29.10
CA VAL A 301 -5.27 11.09 30.27
C VAL A 301 -6.67 11.60 30.55
N ILE A 302 -7.12 11.40 31.78
CA ILE A 302 -8.49 11.69 32.18
C ILE A 302 -8.44 12.65 33.38
N ASP A 303 -9.26 13.69 33.32
CA ASP A 303 -9.45 14.59 34.45
C ASP A 303 -10.07 13.80 35.62
N ALA A 304 -9.36 13.74 36.73
CA ALA A 304 -9.74 12.90 37.87
C ALA A 304 -11.03 13.36 38.54
N HIS A 305 -11.42 14.64 38.38
CA HIS A 305 -12.60 15.20 39.02
C HIS A 305 -13.88 15.00 38.19
N SER A 306 -13.83 15.35 36.90
CA SER A 306 -14.96 15.29 35.98
C SER A 306 -15.10 13.96 35.26
N GLY A 307 -14.04 13.14 35.26
CA GLY A 307 -13.97 11.87 34.54
C GLY A 307 -13.88 12.03 33.02
N LYS A 308 -13.70 13.24 32.51
CA LYS A 308 -13.60 13.52 31.06
C LYS A 308 -12.20 13.25 30.54
N ARG A 309 -12.10 12.69 29.34
CA ARG A 309 -10.85 12.61 28.57
C ARG A 309 -10.31 14.03 28.36
N VAL A 310 -9.04 14.23 28.71
CA VAL A 310 -8.30 15.47 28.49
C VAL A 310 -7.41 15.33 27.27
N GLN A 311 -6.76 14.17 27.13
CA GLN A 311 -5.83 13.87 26.07
C GLN A 311 -5.80 12.37 25.81
N VAL A 312 -5.48 11.99 24.57
CA VAL A 312 -5.02 10.65 24.25
C VAL A 312 -3.73 10.77 23.43
N MET A 313 -2.75 9.93 23.70
CA MET A 313 -1.52 9.77 22.91
C MET A 313 -1.63 8.45 22.16
N ARG A 314 -1.24 8.44 20.90
CA ARG A 314 -1.31 7.32 19.95
C ARG A 314 -0.19 7.45 18.92
N ASP A 315 -0.11 6.50 17.99
CA ASP A 315 0.83 6.50 16.87
C ASP A 315 2.31 6.41 17.30
N PHE A 316 2.55 5.88 18.49
CA PHE A 316 3.87 5.51 18.99
C PHE A 316 4.11 4.01 18.85
N GLU A 317 5.38 3.61 18.84
CA GLU A 317 5.78 2.21 18.78
C GLU A 317 6.08 1.68 20.19
N ALA A 318 5.70 0.43 20.44
CA ALA A 318 5.96 -0.24 21.72
C ALA A 318 6.21 -1.74 21.50
N ASP A 319 7.00 -2.35 22.37
CA ASP A 319 7.10 -3.80 22.41
C ASP A 319 5.85 -4.44 23.02
N PRO A 320 5.49 -5.67 22.59
CA PRO A 320 4.45 -6.43 23.27
C PRO A 320 4.78 -6.70 24.73
N ILE A 321 3.84 -6.42 25.62
CA ILE A 321 3.96 -6.68 27.04
C ILE A 321 3.17 -7.92 27.45
N SER A 322 3.63 -8.60 28.51
CA SER A 322 2.90 -9.69 29.17
C SER A 322 2.35 -9.20 30.51
N GLY A 323 1.14 -9.61 30.90
CA GLY A 323 0.54 -9.27 32.19
C GLY A 323 -0.83 -8.62 32.09
N ASP A 324 -1.27 -8.00 33.18
CA ASP A 324 -2.58 -7.34 33.29
C ASP A 324 -2.62 -5.93 32.66
N GLY A 325 -1.46 -5.39 32.27
CA GLY A 325 -1.35 -4.11 31.58
C GLY A 325 -1.26 -2.89 32.50
N ASP A 326 -1.08 -3.06 33.81
CA ASP A 326 -0.76 -1.96 34.73
C ASP A 326 0.76 -1.70 34.73
N VAL A 327 1.22 -0.87 33.79
CA VAL A 327 2.65 -0.67 33.50
C VAL A 327 3.08 0.79 33.47
N LEU A 328 2.14 1.73 33.56
CA LEU A 328 2.44 3.16 33.58
C LEU A 328 3.10 3.54 34.90
N ARG A 329 4.26 4.21 34.82
CA ARG A 329 4.92 4.86 35.96
C ARG A 329 4.89 6.37 35.78
N LEU A 330 5.04 7.07 36.91
CA LEU A 330 5.16 8.51 36.97
C LEU A 330 6.50 8.86 37.60
N GLU A 331 7.36 9.50 36.82
CA GLU A 331 8.73 9.85 37.22
C GLU A 331 9.05 11.24 36.70
N ASP A 332 9.67 12.08 37.51
CA ASP A 332 10.17 13.40 37.09
C ASP A 332 11.54 13.18 36.43
N ILE A 333 11.56 13.05 35.11
CA ILE A 333 12.75 12.66 34.34
C ILE A 333 13.64 13.88 34.06
N ASP A 334 13.06 15.06 33.89
CA ASP A 334 13.80 16.30 33.58
C ASP A 334 14.03 17.22 34.80
N ALA A 335 13.62 16.78 35.98
CA ALA A 335 13.76 17.46 37.27
C ALA A 335 13.04 18.82 37.31
N ASP A 336 11.84 18.91 36.71
CA ASP A 336 11.01 20.11 36.67
C ASP A 336 9.96 20.21 37.80
N ASP A 337 10.01 19.27 38.76
CA ASP A 337 9.07 19.06 39.87
C ASP A 337 7.68 18.53 39.44
N TYR A 338 7.49 18.15 38.17
CA TYR A 338 6.26 17.51 37.68
C TYR A 338 6.55 16.09 37.15
N PRO A 339 5.74 15.08 37.55
CA PRO A 339 5.94 13.74 37.02
C PRO A 339 5.61 13.63 35.52
N ASP A 340 6.45 12.93 34.78
CA ASP A 340 6.23 12.53 33.40
C ASP A 340 5.61 11.13 33.31
N ILE A 341 4.96 10.81 32.19
CA ILE A 341 4.47 9.45 31.94
C ILE A 341 5.63 8.62 31.40
N VAL A 342 5.90 7.50 32.07
CA VAL A 342 6.86 6.48 31.61
C VAL A 342 6.11 5.19 31.33
N VAL A 343 6.26 4.67 30.11
CA VAL A 343 5.68 3.39 29.68
C VAL A 343 6.71 2.56 28.91
N PRO A 344 6.50 1.23 28.76
CA PRO A 344 7.32 0.42 27.85
C PRO A 344 7.31 0.98 26.42
N GLY A 345 8.49 1.11 25.82
CA GLY A 345 8.71 1.57 24.45
C GLY A 345 9.13 0.45 23.50
N LEU A 346 9.62 0.81 22.32
CA LEU A 346 10.15 -0.13 21.32
C LEU A 346 11.66 -0.34 21.47
N SER A 347 12.08 -1.55 21.80
CA SER A 347 13.50 -1.89 21.93
C SER A 347 14.23 -1.82 20.59
N ALA A 348 15.50 -1.36 20.59
CA ALA A 348 16.32 -1.18 19.38
C ALA A 348 16.74 -2.49 18.65
N GLY A 349 16.10 -3.63 18.93
CA GLY A 349 16.40 -4.95 18.38
C GLY A 349 17.61 -5.62 19.04
N GLY A 350 17.56 -6.95 19.23
CA GLY A 350 18.69 -7.76 19.70
C GLY A 350 18.61 -8.31 21.14
N GLY A 351 17.43 -8.33 21.77
CA GLY A 351 17.25 -8.93 23.10
C GLY A 351 17.92 -8.17 24.25
N GLY A 352 18.20 -6.87 24.05
CA GLY A 352 18.65 -5.95 25.10
C GLY A 352 17.52 -5.56 26.05
N ALA A 353 17.87 -4.89 27.16
CA ALA A 353 16.93 -4.34 28.13
C ALA A 353 15.87 -3.46 27.44
N GLY A 354 14.62 -3.53 27.92
CA GLY A 354 13.51 -2.81 27.32
C GLY A 354 13.77 -1.30 27.33
N THR A 355 13.51 -0.63 26.22
CA THR A 355 13.48 0.84 26.17
C THR A 355 12.20 1.36 26.80
N GLU A 356 12.26 2.53 27.41
CA GLU A 356 11.09 3.23 27.93
C GLU A 356 10.74 4.42 27.02
N SER A 357 9.45 4.72 26.94
CA SER A 357 8.91 5.89 26.26
C SER A 357 8.44 6.89 27.30
N VAL A 358 9.00 8.11 27.26
CA VAL A 358 8.71 9.18 28.22
C VAL A 358 7.89 10.28 27.54
N TYR A 359 6.74 10.61 28.12
CA TYR A 359 5.90 11.73 27.69
C TYR A 359 5.94 12.82 28.75
N GLN A 360 6.60 13.93 28.41
CA GLN A 360 6.86 15.00 29.37
C GLN A 360 5.61 15.80 29.70
N TYR A 361 5.39 16.12 30.97
CA TYR A 361 4.27 16.97 31.37
C TYR A 361 4.60 18.45 31.19
N SER A 362 3.70 19.20 30.54
CA SER A 362 3.79 20.66 30.46
C SER A 362 2.82 21.29 31.46
N PRO A 363 3.28 21.89 32.58
CA PRO A 363 2.40 22.58 33.52
C PRO A 363 1.73 23.82 32.92
N ALA A 364 2.38 24.47 31.96
CA ALA A 364 1.83 25.63 31.25
C ALA A 364 0.63 25.25 30.37
N MET A 365 0.70 24.10 29.69
CA MET A 365 -0.38 23.60 28.83
C MET A 365 -1.35 22.69 29.57
N ARG A 366 -0.98 22.19 30.75
CA ARG A 366 -1.67 21.15 31.51
C ARG A 366 -1.94 19.88 30.68
N MET A 367 -0.95 19.47 29.90
CA MET A 367 -1.00 18.31 29.00
C MET A 367 0.37 17.65 28.94
N PHE A 368 0.42 16.40 28.50
CA PHE A 368 1.65 15.69 28.23
C PHE A 368 2.09 15.92 26.77
N GLY A 369 3.39 15.76 26.50
CA GLY A 369 3.92 15.66 25.14
C GLY A 369 3.20 14.58 24.34
N ILE A 370 3.15 14.73 23.02
CA ILE A 370 2.48 13.77 22.13
C ILE A 370 3.47 12.71 21.62
N ASP A 371 4.69 13.13 21.34
CA ASP A 371 5.77 12.25 20.89
C ASP A 371 6.63 11.85 22.09
N PRO A 372 6.91 10.56 22.29
CA PRO A 372 7.75 10.12 23.39
C PRO A 372 9.23 10.41 23.13
N THR A 373 9.97 10.70 24.20
CA THR A 373 11.43 10.61 24.18
C THR A 373 11.83 9.19 24.59
N PRO A 374 12.58 8.45 23.75
CA PRO A 374 13.08 7.13 24.14
C PRO A 374 14.18 7.27 25.18
N VAL A 375 14.13 6.46 26.23
CA VAL A 375 15.16 6.38 27.27
C VAL A 375 15.63 4.94 27.38
N GLU A 376 16.94 4.73 27.23
CA GLU A 376 17.59 3.43 27.47
C GLU A 376 17.72 3.20 28.98
N GLN A 377 17.38 2.00 29.44
CA GLN A 377 17.53 1.58 30.84
C GLN A 377 18.97 1.36 31.26
#